data_AF-F4MZQ4-F1
#
_entry.id   AF-F4MZQ4-F1
#
_cell.length_a   1.000
_cell.length_b   1.000
_cell.length_c   1.000
_cell.angle_alpha   90.00
_cell.angle_beta   90.00
_cell.angle_gamma   90.00
#
_symmetry.space_group_name_H-M   'P 1'
#
loop_
_entity.id
_entity.type
_entity.pdbx_description
1 polymer ?
#
loop_
_entity_poly.entity_id
_entity_poly.type
_entity_poly.pdbx_seq_one_letter_code
_entity_poly.pdbx_strand_id
1 'polypeptide(L)' 'MKSGRFIGVMSGTSLDGIDVVLAAIDERMVAQQASYCHPMPLQLKKIFSACAKGSQPHYLPWVNSMRN' A
#
# COMPACT_ATOMS: atom_id res chain seq x y z
N MET A 1 -10.12 13.73 -20.65
CA MET A 1 -10.06 12.99 -19.36
C MET A 1 -10.65 13.89 -18.26
N LYS A 2 -11.31 13.35 -17.22
CA LYS A 2 -11.91 14.24 -16.21
C LYS A 2 -10.82 14.96 -15.42
N SER A 3 -10.81 16.30 -15.53
CA SER A 3 -9.94 17.13 -14.69
C SER A 3 -10.40 17.03 -13.23
N GLY A 4 -9.44 16.97 -12.31
CA GLY A 4 -9.74 16.84 -10.89
C GLY A 4 -8.51 16.68 -10.01
N ARG A 5 -8.78 16.56 -8.71
CA ARG A 5 -7.77 16.18 -7.72
C ARG A 5 -7.95 14.72 -7.37
N PHE A 6 -6.86 13.97 -7.39
CA PHE A 6 -6.80 12.54 -7.18
C PHE A 6 -5.83 12.23 -6.05
N ILE A 7 -6.14 11.22 -5.25
CA ILE A 7 -5.22 10.69 -4.25
C ILE A 7 -4.65 9.39 -4.80
N GLY A 8 -3.36 9.38 -5.09
CA GLY A 8 -2.60 8.17 -5.39
C GLY A 8 -2.08 7.55 -4.10
N VAL A 9 -2.23 6.23 -3.96
CA VAL A 9 -1.72 5.46 -2.82
C VAL A 9 -0.90 4.30 -3.34
N MET A 10 0.34 4.16 -2.87
CA MET A 10 1.25 3.10 -3.28
C MET A 10 1.97 2.53 -2.05
N SER A 11 2.11 1.20 -1.99
CA SER A 11 3.09 0.55 -1.11
C SER A 11 4.03 -0.26 -1.98
N GLY A 12 5.31 0.08 -1.97
CA GLY A 12 6.33 -0.71 -2.66
C GLY A 12 6.53 -2.09 -2.02
N THR A 13 7.19 -2.99 -2.74
CA THR A 13 7.51 -4.35 -2.26
C THR A 13 8.51 -4.36 -1.11
N SER A 14 9.19 -3.25 -0.83
CA SER A 14 10.07 -3.10 0.34
C SER A 14 9.30 -3.00 1.66
N LEU A 15 8.00 -2.68 1.61
CA LEU A 15 7.10 -2.56 2.77
C LEU A 15 7.63 -1.58 3.85
N ASP A 16 8.30 -0.50 3.43
CA ASP A 16 8.83 0.51 4.36
C ASP A 16 7.79 1.57 4.74
N GLY A 17 6.81 1.79 3.85
CA GLY A 17 5.76 2.76 4.05
C GLY A 17 4.67 2.68 3.00
N ILE A 18 3.70 3.58 3.16
CA ILE A 18 2.62 3.84 2.22
C ILE A 18 2.82 5.27 1.74
N ASP A 19 3.14 5.41 0.45
CA ASP A 19 3.28 6.69 -0.21
C ASP A 19 1.90 7.17 -0.67
N VAL A 20 1.56 8.40 -0.30
CA VAL A 20 0.31 9.07 -0.63
C VAL A 20 0.63 10.36 -1.36
N VAL A 21 0.00 10.56 -2.52
CA VAL A 21 0.16 11.77 -3.33
C VAL A 21 -1.20 12.37 -3.63
N LEU A 22 -1.36 13.68 -3.42
CA LEU A 22 -2.45 14.45 -4.00
C LEU A 22 -1.99 14.99 -5.36
N ALA A 23 -2.60 14.54 -6.45
CA ALA A 23 -2.29 14.97 -7.80
C ALA A 23 -3.46 15.78 -8.39
N ALA A 24 -3.15 16.94 -8.98
CA ALA A 24 -4.04 17.61 -9.91
C ALA A 24 -3.80 17.03 -11.30
N ILE A 25 -4.83 16.48 -11.93
CA ILE A 25 -4.76 15.87 -13.26
C ILE A 25 -5.78 16.58 -14.15
N ASP A 26 -5.36 16.95 -15.35
CA ASP A 26 -6.22 17.40 -16.44
C ASP A 26 -5.74 16.83 -17.78
N GLU A 27 -6.36 17.24 -18.89
CA GLU A 27 -6.08 16.68 -20.21
C GLU A 27 -4.64 16.85 -20.71
N ARG A 28 -3.89 17.79 -20.15
CA ARG A 28 -2.56 18.16 -20.63
C ARG A 28 -1.48 17.98 -19.57
N MET A 29 -1.86 17.90 -18.29
CA MET A 29 -0.90 17.83 -17.20
C MET A 29 -1.30 16.91 -16.05
N VAL A 30 -0.25 16.46 -15.36
CA VAL A 30 -0.29 15.83 -14.05
C VAL A 30 0.69 16.61 -13.18
N ALA A 31 0.22 17.17 -12.06
CA ALA A 31 1.08 17.80 -11.07
C ALA A 31 0.79 17.30 -9.66
N GLN A 32 1.85 16.96 -8.94
CA GLN A 32 1.78 16.70 -7.51
C GLN A 32 1.51 18.02 -6.76
N GLN A 33 0.47 18.02 -5.93
CA GLN A 33 0.12 19.13 -5.04
C GLN A 33 0.66 18.94 -3.63
N ALA A 34 0.67 17.69 -3.14
CA ALA A 34 1.20 17.32 -1.84
C ALA A 34 1.62 15.85 -1.83
N SER A 35 2.54 15.48 -0.94
CA SER A 35 2.92 14.10 -0.66
C SER A 35 2.97 13.83 0.84
N TYR A 36 2.74 12.58 1.20
CA TYR A 36 2.82 12.07 2.56
C TYR A 36 3.32 10.63 2.51
N CYS A 37 4.26 10.26 3.38
CA CYS A 37 4.68 8.88 3.56
C CYS A 37 4.26 8.42 4.95
N HIS A 38 3.36 7.45 5.01
CA HIS A 38 2.95 6.82 6.25
C HIS A 38 3.85 5.61 6.54
N PRO A 39 4.50 5.51 7.71
CA PRO A 39 5.36 4.37 8.02
C PRO A 39 4.55 3.07 8.08
N MET A 40 5.10 1.98 7.55
CA MET A 40 4.45 0.67 7.60
C MET A 40 4.40 0.15 9.05
N PRO A 41 3.23 -0.21 9.59
CA PRO A 41 3.16 -0.84 10.90
C PRO A 41 3.95 -2.15 10.95
N LEU A 42 4.82 -2.31 11.95
CA LEU A 42 5.75 -3.44 12.04
C LEU A 42 5.05 -4.81 11.99
N GLN A 43 3.87 -4.93 12.61
CA GLN A 43 3.10 -6.17 12.60
C GLN A 43 2.64 -6.54 11.19
N LEU A 44 2.15 -5.57 10.41
CA LEU A 44 1.74 -5.78 9.02
C LEU A 44 2.92 -6.12 8.12
N LYS A 45 4.06 -5.44 8.29
CA LYS A 45 5.30 -5.74 7.55
C LYS A 45 5.70 -7.21 7.71
N LYS A 46 5.65 -7.73 8.95
CA LYS A 46 5.97 -9.13 9.25
C LYS A 46 5.00 -10.11 8.59
N ILE A 47 3.70 -9.80 8.60
CA ILE A 47 2.66 -10.64 7.98
C ILE A 47 2.89 -10.73 6.46
N PHE A 48 3.00 -9.58 5.78
CA PHE A 48 3.22 -9.58 4.33
C PHE A 48 4.53 -10.25 3.94
N SER A 49 5.59 -10.06 4.73
CA SER A 49 6.89 -10.73 4.52
C SER A 49 6.79 -12.25 4.67
N ALA A 50 5.98 -12.76 5.60
CA ALA A 50 5.77 -14.19 5.75
C ALA A 50 5.00 -14.77 4.55
N CYS A 51 3.88 -14.12 4.17
CA CYS A 51 3.09 -14.49 3.00
C CYS A 51 3.95 -14.54 1.72
N ALA A 52 4.78 -13.51 1.47
CA ALA A 52 5.64 -13.43 0.30
C ALA A 52 6.69 -14.55 0.23
N LYS A 53 7.13 -15.06 1.38
CA LYS A 53 8.07 -16.20 1.48
C LYS A 53 7.38 -17.56 1.44
N GLY A 54 6.06 -17.59 1.31
CA GLY A 54 5.26 -18.82 1.40
C GLY A 54 5.22 -19.44 2.79
N SER A 55 5.72 -18.74 3.83
CA SER A 55 5.63 -19.19 5.21
C SER A 55 4.31 -18.74 5.83
N GLN A 56 3.74 -19.59 6.69
CA GLN A 56 2.53 -19.21 7.41
C GLN A 56 2.85 -18.09 8.40
N PRO A 57 2.12 -16.95 8.36
CA PRO A 57 2.23 -15.94 9.40
C PRO A 57 1.66 -16.55 10.70
N HIS A 58 2.54 -16.82 11.67
CA HIS A 58 2.15 -17.36 12.99
C HIS A 58 1.10 -16.51 13.75
N TYR A 59 0.81 -15.28 13.28
CA TYR A 59 -0.11 -14.33 13.90
C TYR A 59 -1.51 -14.27 13.26
N LEU A 60 -1.83 -15.13 12.28
CA LEU A 60 -3.14 -15.13 11.62
C LEU A 60 -3.85 -16.50 11.75
N PRO A 61 -4.58 -16.74 12.85
CA PRO A 61 -5.34 -17.99 13.07
C PRO A 61 -6.33 -18.30 11.93
N TRP A 62 -6.89 -17.25 11.32
CA TRP A 62 -7.89 -17.34 10.25
C TRP A 62 -7.34 -17.84 8.91
N VAL A 63 -6.03 -17.78 8.67
CA VAL A 63 -5.42 -18.31 7.43
C VAL A 63 -5.55 -19.83 7.35
N ASN A 64 -5.60 -20.52 8.50
CA ASN A 64 -5.87 -21.96 8.54
C ASN A 64 -7.36 -22.28 8.27
N SER A 65 -8.28 -21.34 8.50
CA SER A 65 -9.72 -21.52 8.26
C SER A 65 -10.12 -21.45 6.79
N MET A 66 -9.28 -20.88 5.91
CA MET A 66 -9.57 -20.73 4.47
C MET A 66 -9.07 -21.90 3.61
N ARG A 67 -8.54 -22.97 4.22
CA ARG A 67 -8.04 -24.17 3.52
C ARG A 67 -9.01 -25.37 3.53
N ASN A 68 -10.28 -25.14 3.87
CA ASN A 68 -11.36 -26.12 3.69
C ASN A 68 -12.22 -25.75 2.49
#